data_AF-A0A0R1SFM1-F1
#
_entry.id   AF-A0A0R1SFM1-F1
#
_cell.length_a   1.000
_cell.length_b   1.000
_cell.length_c   1.000
_cell.angle_alpha   90.00
_cell.angle_beta   90.00
_cell.angle_gamma   90.00
#
_symmetry.space_group_name_H-M   'P 1'
#
loop_
_entity.id
_entity.type
_entity.pdbx_description
1 polymer ?
#
loop_
_entity_poly.entity_id
_entity_poly.type
_entity_poly.pdbx_seq_one_letter_code
_entity_poly.pdbx_strand_id
1 'polypeptide(L)' 'MGWIANIIAGIVGSFIGEGILGSWGPQLAGMAIVPSLIGAIVLVLIVSFVVRKKA' A
#
# COMPACT_ATOMS: atom_id res chain seq x y z
N MET A 1 -8.76 -14.37 -8.69
CA MET A 1 -8.02 -13.57 -7.67
C MET A 1 -6.94 -12.77 -8.37
N GLY A 2 -7.16 -11.46 -8.53
CA GLY A 2 -6.25 -10.55 -9.22
C GLY A 2 -5.01 -10.25 -8.39
N TRP A 3 -4.13 -11.24 -8.21
CA TRP A 3 -2.85 -11.10 -7.51
C TRP A 3 -2.00 -9.95 -8.06
N ILE A 4 -2.04 -9.72 -9.37
CA ILE A 4 -1.43 -8.56 -10.04
C ILE A 4 -2.02 -7.24 -9.54
N ALA A 5 -3.34 -7.14 -9.41
CA ALA A 5 -3.99 -5.94 -8.88
C ALA A 5 -3.58 -5.67 -7.43
N ASN A 6 -3.40 -6.72 -6.62
CA ASN A 6 -2.94 -6.59 -5.25
C ASN A 6 -1.45 -6.19 -5.15
N ILE A 7 -0.58 -6.71 -6.02
CA ILE A 7 0.84 -6.30 -6.05
C ILE A 7 0.96 -4.83 -6.46
N ILE A 8 0.25 -4.43 -7.52
CA ILE A 8 0.23 -3.04 -7.97
C ILE A 8 -0.35 -2.13 -6.87
N ALA A 9 -1.43 -2.56 -6.21
CA ALA A 9 -2.00 -1.81 -5.09
C ALA A 9 -1.03 -1.69 -3.91
N GLY A 10 -0.24 -2.72 -3.62
CA GLY A 10 0.78 -2.67 -2.57
C GLY A 10 1.88 -1.66 -2.88
N ILE A 11 2.40 -1.67 -4.10
CA ILE A 11 3.45 -0.73 -4.55
C ILE A 11 2.91 0.70 -4.55
N VAL A 12 1.73 0.94 -5.11
CA VAL A 12 1.14 2.28 -5.14
C VAL A 12 0.77 2.75 -3.73
N GLY A 13 0.26 1.84 -2.90
CA GLY A 13 -0.11 2.11 -1.52
C GLY A 13 1.10 2.47 -0.66
N SER A 14 2.27 1.89 -0.90
CA SER A 14 3.48 2.21 -0.14
C SER A 14 3.96 3.64 -0.38
N PHE A 15 3.95 4.11 -1.63
CA PHE A 15 4.29 5.49 -1.96
C PHE A 15 3.28 6.50 -1.40
N ILE A 16 1.98 6.18 -1.48
CA ILE A 16 0.92 7.04 -0.95
C ILE A 16 0.97 7.09 0.58
N GLY A 17 1.20 5.94 1.23
CA GLY A 17 1.30 5.84 2.69
C GLY A 17 2.42 6.70 3.26
N GLU A 18 3.60 6.63 2.65
CA GLU A 18 4.73 7.47 3.04
C GLU A 18 4.49 8.96 2.76
N GLY A 19 3.88 9.31 1.63
CA GLY A 19 3.57 10.69 1.28
C GLY A 19 2.52 11.35 2.20
N ILE A 20 1.53 10.59 2.67
CA ILE A 20 0.43 11.10 3.52
C ILE A 20 0.80 11.08 5.00
N LEU A 21 1.37 9.98 5.48
CA LEU A 21 1.69 9.81 6.90
C LEU A 21 3.04 10.45 7.24
N GLY A 22 3.85 10.82 6.24
CA GLY A 22 5.20 11.35 6.42
C GLY A 22 6.22 10.25 6.65
N SER A 23 7.48 10.63 6.84
CA SER A 23 8.60 9.69 7.01
C SER A 23 9.00 9.54 8.48
N TRP A 24 8.10 9.00 9.30
CA TRP A 24 8.38 8.72 10.72
C TRP A 24 8.63 7.23 10.94
N GLY A 25 9.58 6.93 11.82
CA GLY A 25 10.00 5.56 12.13
C GLY A 25 11.22 5.09 11.34
N PRO A 26 11.52 3.78 11.38
CA PRO A 26 12.71 3.21 10.75
C PRO A 26 12.66 3.40 9.23
N GLN A 27 13.76 3.91 8.68
CA GLN A 27 13.91 4.14 7.24
C GLN A 27 14.80 3.04 6.66
N LEU A 28 14.34 2.37 5.60
CA LEU A 28 15.14 1.43 4.84
C LEU A 28 15.37 2.02 3.45
N ALA A 29 16.63 2.17 3.04
CA ALA A 29 16.99 2.74 1.75
C ALA A 29 16.40 4.14 1.46
N GLY A 30 16.18 4.95 2.51
CA GLY A 30 15.60 6.29 2.39
C GLY A 30 14.07 6.34 2.35
N MET A 31 13.38 5.19 2.47
CA MET A 31 11.92 5.11 2.61
C MET A 31 11.49 4.69 4.02
N ALA A 32 10.49 5.36 4.57
CA ALA A 32 9.94 5.04 5.90
C ALA A 32 9.10 3.76 5.85
N ILE A 33 9.56 2.74 6.59
CA ILE A 33 8.97 1.38 6.56
C ILE A 33 7.55 1.37 7.11
N VAL A 34 7.30 2.04 8.25
CA VAL A 34 6.00 2.00 8.92
C VAL A 34 4.91 2.70 8.10
N PRO A 35 5.10 3.96 7.67
CA PRO A 35 4.15 4.68 6.80
C PRO A 35 3.83 3.93 5.50
N SER A 36 4.87 3.40 4.85
CA SER A 36 4.73 2.68 3.58
C SER A 36 3.99 1.35 3.73
N LEU A 37 4.25 0.59 4.80
CA LEU A 37 3.53 -0.66 5.04
C LEU A 37 2.03 -0.42 5.31
N ILE A 38 1.72 0.62 6.09
CA ILE A 38 0.33 0.99 6.38
C ILE A 38 -0.41 1.37 5.10
N GLY A 39 0.19 2.24 4.27
CA GLY A 39 -0.42 2.62 2.99
C GLY A 39 -0.61 1.45 2.03
N ALA A 40 0.37 0.55 1.93
CA ALA A 40 0.29 -0.65 1.12
C ALA A 40 -0.87 -1.56 1.56
N ILE A 41 -0.98 -1.84 2.86
CA ILE A 41 -2.04 -2.71 3.41
C ILE A 41 -3.42 -2.09 3.16
N VAL A 42 -3.60 -0.80 3.46
CA VAL A 42 -4.89 -0.11 3.27
C VAL A 42 -5.31 -0.15 1.80
N LEU A 43 -4.41 0.17 0.87
CA LEU A 43 -4.76 0.19 -0.55
C LEU A 43 -5.07 -1.21 -1.08
N VAL A 44 -4.31 -2.23 -0.68
CA VAL A 44 -4.55 -3.63 -1.04
C VAL A 44 -5.91 -4.10 -0.52
N LEU A 45 -6.31 -3.71 0.69
CA LEU A 45 -7.63 -4.04 1.24
C LEU A 45 -8.76 -3.42 0.42
N ILE A 46 -8.63 -2.14 0.07
CA ILE A 46 -9.62 -1.43 -0.75
C ILE A 46 -9.72 -2.07 -2.14
N VAL A 47 -8.60 -2.27 -2.82
CA VAL A 47 -8.57 -2.87 -4.16
C VAL A 47 -9.10 -4.30 -4.14
N SER A 48 -8.70 -5.10 -3.15
CA SER A 48 -9.22 -6.47 -2.98
C SER A 48 -10.73 -6.48 -2.80
N PHE A 49 -11.28 -5.53 -2.04
CA PHE A 49 -12.72 -5.41 -1.81
C PHE A 49 -13.47 -4.97 -3.07
N VAL A 50 -12.95 -3.96 -3.79
CA VAL A 50 -13.55 -3.44 -5.03
C VAL A 50 -13.51 -4.48 -6.15
N VAL A 51 -12.37 -5.16 -6.33
CA VAL A 51 -12.22 -6.21 -7.35
C VAL A 51 -13.10 -7.41 -7.03
N ARG A 52 -13.25 -7.79 -5.76
CA ARG A 52 -14.14 -8.89 -5.35
C ARG A 52 -15.63 -8.56 -5.56
N LYS A 53 -16.03 -7.30 -5.42
CA LYS A 53 -17.43 -6.87 -5.64
C LYS A 53 -17.83 -6.84 -7.13
N LYS A 54 -16.86 -6.85 -8.05
CA LYS A 54 -17.09 -6.86 -9.51
C LYS A 54 -17.10 -8.27 -10.13
N ALA A 55 -16.85 -9.33 -9.34
CA ALA A 55 -16.83 -10.71 -9.81
C ALA A 55 -18.14 -11.45 -9.46
#